data_AF-U2L6T2-F1
#
_entry.id   AF-U2L6T2-F1
#
_cell.length_a   1.000
_cell.length_b   1.000
_cell.length_c   1.000
_cell.angle_alpha   90.00
_cell.angle_beta   90.00
_cell.angle_gamma   90.00
#
_symmetry.space_group_name_H-M   'P 1'
#
loop_
_entity.id
_entity.type
_entity.pdbx_description
1 polymer ?
#
loop_
_entity_poly.entity_id
_entity_poly.type
_entity_poly.pdbx_seq_one_letter_code
_entity_poly.pdbx_strand_id
1 'polypeptide(L)'
;MQYCIAIWTSNHLQDIKNQILCIKEAKRFLKDDGKIFATFLNNDMVSLRESFFNLKYFESDNYDHGTFDVFNFPYTCHTIEEARNLFKEANLIIKKDDNSWFYWVKK
;
A
#
# COMPACT_ATOMS: atom_id res chain seq x y z
N MET A 1 9.82 -21.99 6.41
CA MET A 1 9.10 -20.94 5.68
C MET A 1 8.62 -19.91 6.70
N GLN A 2 9.25 -18.74 6.74
CA GLN A 2 8.86 -17.65 7.65
C GLN A 2 8.09 -16.64 6.82
N TYR A 3 6.84 -16.39 7.22
CA TYR A 3 5.98 -15.38 6.61
C TYR A 3 5.96 -14.16 7.52
N CYS A 4 6.09 -12.97 6.94
CA CYS A 4 5.84 -11.72 7.63
C CYS A 4 4.67 -11.01 6.92
N ILE A 5 3.68 -10.58 7.71
CA ILE A 5 2.58 -9.71 7.28
C ILE A 5 2.98 -8.32 7.81
N ALA A 6 3.50 -7.44 6.95
CA ALA A 6 4.21 -6.24 7.43
C ALA A 6 3.63 -4.91 6.94
N ILE A 7 2.55 -4.90 6.14
CA ILE A 7 2.37 -3.77 5.20
C ILE A 7 1.09 -2.97 5.44
N TRP A 8 0.10 -3.49 6.19
CA TRP A 8 -0.96 -2.59 6.70
C TRP A 8 -0.40 -1.49 7.62
N THR A 9 0.68 -1.78 8.35
CA THR A 9 1.35 -0.83 9.25
C THR A 9 2.06 0.31 8.51
N SER A 10 2.56 0.10 7.29
CA SER A 10 3.20 1.19 6.53
C SER A 10 2.20 2.26 6.12
N ASN A 11 0.92 1.91 5.94
CA ASN A 11 -0.10 2.87 5.54
C ASN A 11 -0.47 3.86 6.66
N HIS A 12 0.03 3.65 7.89
CA HIS A 12 -0.04 4.66 8.96
C HIS A 12 1.10 5.69 8.89
N LEU A 13 2.11 5.47 8.04
CA LEU A 13 3.27 6.33 7.91
C LEU A 13 3.06 7.29 6.74
N GLN A 14 2.99 8.58 7.05
CA GLN A 14 2.73 9.64 6.06
C GLN A 14 3.91 9.87 5.10
N ASP A 15 5.13 9.56 5.52
CA ASP A 15 6.34 9.74 4.72
C ASP A 15 6.74 8.44 4.03
N ILE A 16 6.89 8.50 2.70
CA ILE A 16 7.34 7.39 1.85
C ILE A 16 8.67 6.79 2.33
N LYS A 17 9.60 7.62 2.84
CA LYS A 17 10.89 7.11 3.34
C LYS A 17 10.70 6.21 4.56
N ASN A 18 9.79 6.58 5.45
CA ASN A 18 9.46 5.78 6.62
C ASN A 18 8.73 4.49 6.24
N GLN A 19 7.86 4.53 5.23
CA GLN A 19 7.24 3.31 4.67
C GLN A 19 8.29 2.34 4.13
N ILE A 20 9.22 2.83 3.30
CA ILE A 20 10.31 2.04 2.73
C ILE A 20 11.19 1.46 3.84
N LEU A 21 11.54 2.27 4.84
CA LEU A 21 12.33 1.82 5.99
C LEU A 21 11.62 0.71 6.76
N CYS A 22 10.32 0.87 7.05
CA CYS A 22 9.51 -0.14 7.72
C CYS A 22 9.54 -1.48 6.97
N ILE A 23 9.37 -1.45 5.64
CA ILE A 23 9.41 -2.64 4.79
C ILE A 23 10.82 -3.25 4.78
N LYS A 24 11.88 -2.45 4.73
CA LYS A 24 13.29 -2.92 4.81
C LYS A 24 13.60 -3.58 6.14
N GLU A 25 13.11 -3.02 7.25
CA GLU A 25 13.27 -3.59 8.58
C GLU A 25 12.53 -4.94 8.69
N ALA A 26 11.30 -5.03 8.17
CA ALA A 26 10.57 -6.30 8.09
C ALA A 26 11.32 -7.35 7.24
N LYS A 27 11.90 -6.92 6.11
CA LYS A 27 12.72 -7.77 5.23
C LYS A 27 13.94 -8.35 5.96
N ARG A 28 14.58 -7.61 6.88
CA ARG A 28 15.78 -8.07 7.62
C ARG A 28 15.50 -9.33 8.45
N PHE A 29 14.29 -9.51 8.97
CA PHE A 29 13.91 -10.66 9.79
C PHE A 29 13.62 -11.93 8.97
N LEU A 30 13.65 -11.84 7.65
CA LEU A 30 13.38 -12.98 6.78
C LEU A 30 14.64 -13.77 6.44
N LYS A 31 14.47 -15.09 6.43
CA LYS A 31 15.41 -16.04 5.81
C LYS A 31 15.61 -15.71 4.33
N ASP A 32 16.67 -16.24 3.73
CA ASP A 32 17.04 -15.93 2.33
C ASP A 32 15.98 -16.33 1.29
N ASP A 33 15.16 -17.34 1.61
CA ASP A 33 14.01 -17.78 0.83
C ASP A 33 12.66 -17.24 1.35
N GLY A 34 12.72 -16.30 2.31
CA GLY A 34 11.56 -15.73 2.99
C GLY A 34 10.64 -14.98 2.03
N LYS A 35 9.35 -15.00 2.37
CA LYS A 35 8.29 -14.34 1.60
C LYS A 35 7.54 -13.38 2.50
N ILE A 36 7.22 -12.20 1.95
CA ILE A 36 6.32 -11.23 2.55
C ILE A 36 5.00 -11.31 1.82
N PHE A 37 3.93 -11.30 2.60
CA PHE A 37 2.60 -11.03 2.09
C PHE A 37 2.29 -9.56 2.35
N ALA A 38 2.11 -8.81 1.27
CA ALA A 38 1.97 -7.37 1.29
C ALA A 38 0.53 -6.95 1.03
N THR A 39 0.05 -5.94 1.74
CA THR A 39 -1.23 -5.27 1.47
C THR A 39 -1.08 -3.77 1.51
N PHE A 40 -1.83 -3.05 0.68
CA PHE A 40 -1.87 -1.59 0.66
C PHE A 40 -3.31 -1.11 0.46
N LEU A 41 -3.60 0.11 0.92
CA LEU A 41 -4.86 0.79 0.59
C LEU A 41 -4.79 1.33 -0.83
N ASN A 42 -5.62 0.77 -1.72
CA ASN A 42 -5.72 1.23 -3.10
C ASN A 42 -6.58 2.51 -3.16
N ASN A 43 -5.99 3.60 -3.65
CA ASN A 43 -6.65 4.90 -3.84
C ASN A 43 -8.01 4.80 -4.56
N ASP A 44 -8.04 4.07 -5.68
CA ASP A 44 -9.21 3.96 -6.54
C ASP A 44 -10.35 3.22 -5.81
N MET A 45 -9.99 2.18 -5.06
CA MET A 45 -10.96 1.35 -4.36
C MET A 45 -11.49 2.02 -3.09
N VAL A 46 -10.67 2.83 -2.40
CA VAL A 46 -11.11 3.60 -1.24
C VAL A 46 -12.15 4.63 -1.67
N SER A 47 -11.87 5.40 -2.74
CA SER A 47 -12.84 6.36 -3.29
C SER A 47 -14.18 5.71 -3.63
N LEU A 48 -14.14 4.57 -4.31
CA LEU A 48 -15.33 3.81 -4.66
C LEU A 48 -16.08 3.33 -3.41
N ARG A 49 -15.36 2.78 -2.42
CA ARG A 49 -15.94 2.33 -1.15
C ARG A 49 -16.66 3.47 -0.42
N GLU A 50 -16.02 4.62 -0.29
CA GLU A 50 -16.59 5.78 0.40
C GLU A 50 -17.85 6.31 -0.30
N SER A 51 -17.90 6.22 -1.64
CA SER A 51 -19.09 6.59 -2.42
C SER A 51 -20.34 5.76 -2.11
N PHE A 52 -20.18 4.52 -1.61
CA PHE A 52 -21.31 3.71 -1.16
C PHE A 52 -21.90 4.19 0.17
N PHE A 53 -21.11 4.87 1.01
CA PHE A 53 -21.58 5.43 2.29
C PHE A 53 -22.04 6.87 2.14
N ASN A 54 -21.40 7.64 1.25
CA ASN A 54 -21.75 9.00 0.91
C ASN A 54 -21.89 9.14 -0.60
N LEU A 55 -23.12 9.21 -1.10
CA LEU A 55 -23.41 9.36 -2.52
C LEU A 55 -22.84 10.65 -3.14
N LYS A 56 -22.48 11.63 -2.32
CA LYS A 56 -21.81 12.88 -2.71
C LYS A 56 -20.33 12.89 -2.36
N TYR A 57 -19.71 11.74 -2.14
CA TYR A 57 -18.29 11.65 -1.77
C TYR A 57 -17.39 12.36 -2.78
N PHE A 58 -17.65 12.13 -4.07
CA PHE A 58 -16.95 12.81 -5.16
C PHE A 58 -17.30 14.29 -5.29
N GLU A 59 -18.17 14.88 -4.47
CA GLU A 59 -18.38 16.33 -4.41
C GLU A 59 -17.75 16.94 -3.15
N SER A 60 -17.09 16.12 -2.32
CA SER A 60 -16.58 16.51 -1.01
C SER A 60 -15.10 16.90 -1.06
N ASP A 61 -14.65 17.65 -0.05
CA ASP A 61 -13.24 18.03 0.12
C ASP A 61 -12.30 16.84 0.40
N ASN A 62 -12.84 15.62 0.57
CA ASN A 62 -12.05 14.41 0.81
C ASN A 62 -11.58 13.73 -0.48
N TYR A 63 -11.95 14.27 -1.64
CA TYR A 63 -11.57 13.76 -2.96
C TYR A 63 -10.99 14.89 -3.80
N ASP A 64 -9.74 14.77 -4.22
CA ASP A 64 -9.09 15.75 -5.08
C ASP A 64 -9.47 15.52 -6.54
N HIS A 65 -10.17 16.46 -7.15
CA HIS A 65 -10.61 16.37 -8.55
C HIS A 65 -9.50 16.64 -9.58
N GLY A 66 -8.39 17.24 -9.17
CA GLY A 66 -7.24 17.50 -10.02
C GLY A 66 -6.33 16.29 -10.12
N THR A 67 -6.14 15.56 -9.02
CA THR A 67 -5.27 14.37 -8.97
C THR A 67 -6.02 13.05 -8.96
N PHE A 68 -7.32 13.06 -8.66
CA PHE A 68 -8.17 11.88 -8.42
C PHE A 68 -7.77 11.08 -7.17
N ASP A 69 -7.07 11.70 -6.22
CA ASP A 69 -6.64 11.07 -4.98
C ASP A 69 -7.64 11.27 -3.83
N VAL A 70 -7.69 10.29 -2.94
CA VAL A 70 -8.36 10.44 -1.64
C VAL A 70 -7.51 11.24 -0.68
N PHE A 71 -8.16 11.93 0.25
CA PHE A 71 -7.46 12.55 1.36
C PHE A 71 -6.75 11.49 2.23
N ASN A 72 -5.43 11.56 2.28
CA ASN A 72 -4.54 10.53 2.82
C ASN A 72 -4.31 10.59 4.35
N PHE A 73 -5.35 10.94 5.12
CA PHE A 73 -5.27 10.97 6.59
C PHE A 73 -6.50 10.30 7.24
N PRO A 74 -6.32 9.40 8.23
CA PRO A 74 -5.06 9.08 8.93
C PRO A 74 -4.17 8.05 8.20
N TYR A 75 -4.59 7.55 7.04
CA TYR A 75 -3.87 6.52 6.29
C TYR A 75 -3.43 7.00 4.91
N THR A 76 -2.24 6.59 4.49
CA THR A 76 -1.79 6.79 3.10
C THR A 76 -2.40 5.73 2.20
N CYS A 77 -3.00 6.19 1.10
CA CYS A 77 -3.41 5.34 -0.01
C CYS A 77 -2.38 5.45 -1.13
N HIS A 78 -2.30 4.40 -1.94
CA HIS A 78 -1.41 4.33 -3.09
C HIS A 78 -2.19 3.82 -4.29
N THR A 79 -1.84 4.30 -5.47
CA THR A 79 -2.16 3.62 -6.72
C THR A 79 -1.44 2.27 -6.77
N ILE A 80 -1.88 1.38 -7.65
CA ILE A 80 -1.22 0.08 -7.86
C ILE A 80 0.25 0.28 -8.30
N GLU A 81 0.53 1.30 -9.11
CA GLU A 81 1.89 1.59 -9.58
C GLU A 81 2.80 2.12 -8.45
N GLU A 82 2.29 3.03 -7.63
CA GLU A 82 3.02 3.53 -6.46
C GLU A 82 3.33 2.42 -5.47
N ALA A 83 2.38 1.53 -5.19
CA ALA A 83 2.61 0.36 -4.33
C ALA A 83 3.71 -0.55 -4.92
N ARG A 84 3.69 -0.81 -6.23
CA ARG A 84 4.76 -1.56 -6.90
C ARG A 84 6.12 -0.89 -6.76
N ASN A 85 6.18 0.43 -6.93
CA ASN A 85 7.42 1.20 -6.80
C ASN A 85 7.94 1.20 -5.36
N LEU A 86 7.06 1.36 -4.37
CA LEU A 86 7.37 1.23 -2.95
C LEU A 86 8.07 -0.09 -2.63
N PHE A 87 7.54 -1.22 -3.12
CA PHE A 87 8.18 -2.52 -2.91
C PHE A 87 9.52 -2.64 -3.65
N LYS A 88 9.60 -2.18 -4.90
CA LYS A 88 10.87 -2.21 -5.64
C LYS A 88 11.95 -1.40 -4.93
N GLU A 89 11.64 -0.22 -4.41
CA GLU A 89 12.56 0.63 -3.64
C GLU A 89 12.98 0.02 -2.29
N ALA A 90 12.13 -0.84 -1.72
CA ALA A 90 12.46 -1.69 -0.58
C ALA A 90 13.32 -2.92 -0.96
N ASN A 91 13.80 -3.00 -2.22
CA ASN A 91 14.57 -4.11 -2.79
C ASN A 91 13.81 -5.43 -2.76
N LEU A 92 12.51 -5.40 -2.98
CA LEU A 92 11.66 -6.58 -2.90
C LEU A 92 11.17 -6.99 -4.30
N ILE A 93 11.09 -8.30 -4.55
CA ILE A 93 10.68 -8.84 -5.86
C ILE A 93 9.23 -9.32 -5.80
N ILE A 94 8.34 -8.66 -6.55
CA ILE A 94 6.94 -9.07 -6.69
C ILE A 94 6.88 -10.36 -7.52
N LYS A 95 6.34 -11.44 -6.93
CA LYS A 95 6.16 -12.76 -7.55
C LYS A 95 4.75 -13.02 -8.05
N LYS A 96 3.76 -12.44 -7.39
CA LYS A 96 2.36 -12.48 -7.80
C LYS A 96 1.69 -11.21 -7.34
N ASP A 97 0.89 -10.66 -8.25
CA ASP A 97 0.14 -9.42 -8.12
C ASP A 97 -1.29 -9.76 -8.53
N ASP A 98 -2.25 -9.54 -7.64
CA ASP A 98 -3.66 -9.75 -7.95
C ASP A 98 -4.38 -8.45 -8.37
N ASN A 99 -3.65 -7.33 -8.50
CA ASN A 99 -4.17 -5.99 -8.76
C ASN A 99 -5.23 -5.54 -7.73
N SER A 100 -5.37 -6.28 -6.64
CA SER A 100 -6.48 -6.18 -5.74
C SER A 100 -5.94 -6.38 -4.33
N TRP A 101 -5.05 -5.49 -3.90
CA TRP A 101 -4.68 -5.37 -2.50
C TRP A 101 -3.63 -6.36 -1.99
N PHE A 102 -3.22 -7.41 -2.73
CA PHE A 102 -2.21 -8.34 -2.23
C PHE A 102 -1.02 -8.58 -3.17
N TYR A 103 0.18 -8.57 -2.60
CA TYR A 103 1.37 -9.02 -3.30
C TYR A 103 2.08 -10.15 -2.56
N TRP A 104 2.59 -11.09 -3.36
CA TRP A 104 3.59 -12.03 -2.92
C TRP A 104 4.95 -11.49 -3.24
N VAL A 105 5.78 -11.32 -2.23
CA VAL A 105 7.02 -10.59 -2.38
C VAL A 105 8.18 -11.41 -1.83
N LYS A 106 9.27 -11.54 -2.59
CA LYS A 106 10.46 -12.31 -2.21
C LYS A 106 11.61 -11.37 -1.84
N LYS A 107 12.41 -11.79 -0.84
CA LYS A 107 13.67 -11.16 -0.46
C LYS A 107 14.64 -11.05 -1.64
#